data_AF-A0A6B3IJV3-F1
#
_entry.id   AF-A0A6B3IJV3-F1
#
_cell.length_a   1.000
_cell.length_b   1.000
_cell.length_c   1.000
_cell.angle_alpha   90.00
_cell.angle_beta   90.00
_cell.angle_gamma   90.00
#
_symmetry.space_group_name_H-M   'P 1'
#
loop_
_entity.id
_entity.type
_entity.pdbx_description
1 polymer ?
#
loop_
_entity_poly.entity_id
_entity_poly.type
_entity_poly.pdbx_seq_one_letter_code
_entity_poly.pdbx_strand_id
1 'polypeptide(L)'
;AVFHPAYLILVAGVSCTFLAGDLVNLFVSFEIMLVASFVLLTLGGTGPRMRAGSTYVIISLFSSMLFLIAIAMTYAALGTVNFAQLA
;
A
#
# COMPACT_ATOMS: atom_id res chain seq x y z
N ALA A 1 -14.96 -1.31 18.01
CA ALA A 1 -13.99 -2.42 18.14
C ALA A 1 -12.91 -2.42 17.05
N VAL A 2 -13.22 -2.09 15.80
CA VAL A 2 -12.27 -2.23 14.65
C VAL A 2 -11.18 -1.15 14.57
N PHE A 3 -11.32 -0.02 15.26
CA PHE A 3 -10.36 1.10 15.18
C PHE A 3 -8.93 0.72 15.60
N HIS A 4 -8.75 0.19 16.81
CA HIS A 4 -7.44 -0.15 17.36
C HIS A 4 -6.65 -1.15 16.49
N PRO A 5 -7.22 -2.30 16.06
CA PRO A 5 -6.49 -3.21 15.18
C PRO A 5 -6.18 -2.59 13.82
N ALA A 6 -7.10 -1.82 13.22
CA ALA A 6 -6.84 -1.15 11.94
C ALA A 6 -5.72 -0.09 12.07
N TYR A 7 -5.68 0.64 13.18
CA TYR A 7 -4.62 1.61 13.46
C TYR A 7 -3.25 0.94 13.65
N LEU A 8 -3.18 -0.18 14.39
CA LEU A 8 -1.94 -0.93 14.55
C LEU A 8 -1.43 -1.49 13.21
N ILE A 9 -2.33 -1.97 12.34
CA ILE A 9 -1.96 -2.42 10.99
C ILE A 9 -1.46 -1.26 10.14
N LEU A 10 -2.08 -0.08 10.23
CA LEU A 10 -1.60 1.12 9.54
C LEU A 10 -0.16 1.45 9.96
N VAL A 11 0.11 1.51 11.26
CA VAL A 11 1.46 1.80 11.79
C VAL A 11 2.46 0.72 11.39
N ALA A 12 2.05 -0.55 11.40
CA ALA A 12 2.88 -1.65 10.92
C ALA A 12 3.21 -1.51 9.43
N GLY A 13 2.23 -1.21 8.58
CA GLY A 13 2.44 -0.99 7.14
C GLY A 13 3.39 0.17 6.85
N VAL A 14 3.23 1.29 7.57
CA VAL A 14 4.15 2.43 7.49
C VAL A 14 5.57 2.01 7.89
N SER A 15 5.71 1.32 9.02
CA SER A 15 7.02 0.89 9.52
C SER A 15 7.70 -0.09 8.56
N CYS A 16 6.98 -1.09 8.05
CA CYS A 16 7.51 -2.03 7.06
C CYS A 16 7.91 -1.36 5.75
N THR A 17 7.20 -0.31 5.34
CA THR A 17 7.55 0.47 4.14
C THR A 17 8.92 1.12 4.27
N PHE A 18 9.23 1.71 5.42
CA PHE A 18 10.55 2.29 5.69
C PHE A 18 11.66 1.24 5.87
N LEU A 19 11.30 0.02 6.25
CA LEU A 19 12.22 -1.11 6.44
C LEU A 19 12.38 -1.98 5.19
N ALA A 20 11.70 -1.66 4.08
CA ALA A 20 11.70 -2.49 2.89
C ALA A 20 13.11 -2.55 2.26
N GLY A 21 13.62 -3.77 2.06
CA GLY A 21 14.93 -4.04 1.44
C GLY A 21 14.87 -4.26 -0.08
N ASP A 22 13.68 -4.39 -0.64
CA ASP A 22 13.45 -4.61 -2.06
C ASP A 22 12.11 -4.00 -2.49
N LEU A 23 11.93 -3.84 -3.81
CA LEU A 23 10.74 -3.21 -4.38
C LEU A 23 9.44 -3.98 -4.11
N VAL A 24 9.50 -5.32 -4.01
CA VAL A 24 8.30 -6.15 -3.79
C VAL A 24 7.82 -5.99 -2.34
N ASN A 25 8.74 -6.06 -1.38
CA ASN A 25 8.41 -5.79 0.02
C ASN A 25 7.93 -4.35 0.25
N LEU A 26 8.45 -3.38 -0.52
CA LEU A 26 7.95 -2.01 -0.51
C LEU A 26 6.49 -1.94 -1.00
N PHE A 27 6.18 -2.60 -2.12
CA PHE A 27 4.83 -2.71 -2.66
C PHE A 27 3.84 -3.34 -1.66
N VAL A 28 4.19 -4.49 -1.10
CA VAL A 28 3.32 -5.19 -0.14
C VAL A 28 3.05 -4.33 1.10
N SER A 29 4.09 -3.65 1.61
CA SER A 29 3.95 -2.77 2.78
C SER A 29 3.06 -1.56 2.50
N PHE A 30 3.18 -0.99 1.30
CA PHE A 30 2.30 0.09 0.82
C PHE A 30 0.84 -0.36 0.74
N GLU A 31 0.57 -1.54 0.18
CA GLU A 31 -0.79 -2.09 0.09
C GLU A 31 -1.42 -2.29 1.48
N ILE A 32 -0.66 -2.82 2.44
CA ILE A 32 -1.12 -3.00 3.82
C ILE A 32 -1.51 -1.65 4.44
N MET A 33 -0.67 -0.62 4.26
CA MET A 33 -0.96 0.74 4.72
C MET A 33 -2.23 1.31 4.06
N LEU A 34 -2.38 1.16 2.74
CA LEU A 34 -3.52 1.69 1.99
C LEU A 34 -4.84 1.02 2.40
N VAL A 35 -4.84 -0.30 2.57
CA VAL A 35 -6.01 -1.08 3.02
C VAL A 35 -6.40 -0.68 4.44
N ALA A 36 -5.44 -0.55 5.37
CA ALA A 36 -5.71 -0.12 6.73
C ALA A 36 -6.30 1.31 6.78
N SER A 37 -5.75 2.22 5.96
CA SER A 37 -6.25 3.58 5.80
C SER A 37 -7.68 3.61 5.26
N PHE A 38 -8.00 2.78 4.27
CA PHE A 38 -9.37 2.65 3.75
C PHE A 38 -10.37 2.17 4.82
N VAL A 39 -9.99 1.17 5.63
CA VAL A 39 -10.82 0.67 6.74
C VAL A 39 -11.08 1.78 7.77
N LEU A 40 -10.07 2.59 8.09
CA LEU A 40 -10.22 3.73 9.01
C LEU A 40 -11.07 4.86 8.42
N LEU A 41 -10.93 5.15 7.12
CA LEU A 41 -11.70 6.17 6.42
C LEU A 41 -13.19 5.83 6.41
N THR A 42 -13.52 4.57 6.12
CA THR A 42 -14.91 4.07 6.05
C THR A 42 -15.53 3.73 7.40
N LEU A 43 -14.75 3.76 8.48
CA LEU A 43 -15.21 3.45 9.84
C LEU A 43 -16.39 4.34 10.26
N GLY A 44 -17.52 3.76 10.66
CA GLY A 44 -18.73 4.51 11.04
C GLY A 44 -19.76 4.69 9.91
N GLY A 45 -19.47 4.21 8.69
CA GLY A 45 -20.49 3.81 7.71
C GLY A 45 -21.42 4.91 7.18
N THR A 46 -21.09 6.19 7.33
CA THR A 46 -21.94 7.26 6.79
C THR A 46 -21.83 7.33 5.26
N GLY A 47 -22.94 7.63 4.58
CA GLY A 47 -22.99 7.72 3.11
C GLY A 47 -21.88 8.57 2.46
N PRO A 48 -21.53 9.74 3.01
CA PRO A 48 -20.39 10.54 2.51
C PRO A 48 -19.04 9.83 2.65
N ARG A 49 -18.80 9.10 3.74
CA ARG A 49 -17.54 8.38 4.00
C ARG A 49 -17.37 7.17 3.09
N MET A 50 -18.45 6.47 2.78
CA MET A 50 -18.41 5.37 1.81
C MET A 50 -18.09 5.85 0.40
N ARG A 51 -18.66 6.99 -0.02
CA ARG A 51 -18.32 7.62 -1.31
C ARG A 51 -16.85 8.03 -1.38
N ALA A 52 -16.35 8.70 -0.34
CA ALA A 52 -14.92 9.03 -0.25
C ALA A 52 -14.03 7.77 -0.29
N GLY A 53 -14.46 6.69 0.38
CA GLY A 53 -13.79 5.39 0.33
C GLY A 53 -13.75 4.78 -1.07
N SER A 54 -14.82 4.85 -1.84
CA SER A 54 -14.83 4.34 -3.22
C SER A 54 -13.84 5.07 -4.13
N THR A 55 -13.79 6.40 -4.07
CA THR A 55 -12.81 7.19 -4.84
C THR A 55 -11.39 6.86 -4.40
N TYR A 56 -11.17 6.70 -3.10
CA TYR A 56 -9.86 6.31 -2.56
C TYR A 56 -9.38 4.96 -3.11
N VAL A 57 -10.23 3.92 -3.10
CA VAL A 57 -9.86 2.58 -3.59
C VAL A 57 -9.59 2.57 -5.09
N ILE A 58 -10.34 3.35 -5.88
CA ILE A 58 -10.09 3.45 -7.32
C ILE A 58 -8.71 4.06 -7.60
N ILE A 59 -8.36 5.14 -6.89
CA ILE A 59 -7.05 5.78 -7.02
C ILE A 59 -5.95 4.84 -6.52
N SER A 60 -6.18 4.14 -5.40
CA SER A 60 -5.19 3.21 -4.85
C SER A 60 -4.91 2.08 -5.84
N LEU A 61 -5.94 1.43 -6.39
CA LEU A 61 -5.80 0.35 -7.39
C LEU A 61 -5.02 0.80 -8.63
N PHE A 62 -5.28 2.02 -9.12
CA PHE A 62 -4.54 2.56 -10.25
C PHE A 62 -3.06 2.76 -9.92
N SER A 63 -2.77 3.31 -8.72
CA SER A 63 -1.40 3.44 -8.21
C SER A 63 -0.71 2.08 -8.04
N SER A 64 -1.42 1.07 -7.51
CA SER A 64 -0.90 -0.30 -7.34
C SER A 64 -0.51 -0.92 -8.68
N MET A 65 -1.36 -0.73 -9.71
CA MET A 65 -1.10 -1.26 -11.04
C MET A 65 0.11 -0.60 -11.70
N LEU A 66 0.21 0.72 -11.61
CA LEU A 66 1.40 1.45 -12.07
C LEU A 66 2.65 0.98 -11.33
N PHE A 67 2.56 0.78 -10.02
CA PHE A 67 3.71 0.36 -9.23
C PHE A 67 4.16 -1.06 -9.59
N LEU A 68 3.23 -2.01 -9.79
CA LEU A 68 3.55 -3.35 -10.27
C LEU A 68 4.22 -3.34 -11.65
N ILE A 69 3.76 -2.50 -12.57
CA ILE A 69 4.38 -2.34 -13.89
C ILE A 69 5.81 -1.84 -13.73
N ALA A 70 6.05 -0.85 -12.86
CA ALA A 70 7.39 -0.35 -12.59
C ALA A 70 8.32 -1.45 -12.07
N ILE A 71 7.86 -2.26 -11.09
CA ILE A 71 8.64 -3.39 -10.56
C ILE A 71 8.95 -4.41 -11.66
N ALA A 72 7.97 -4.75 -12.50
CA ALA A 72 8.16 -5.67 -13.61
C ALA A 72 9.19 -5.15 -14.62
N MET A 73 9.15 -3.85 -14.97
CA MET A 73 10.14 -3.24 -15.85
C MET A 73 11.53 -3.21 -15.22
N THR A 74 11.66 -2.86 -13.94
CA THR A 74 12.95 -2.87 -13.23
C THR A 74 13.55 -4.27 -13.22
N TYR A 75 12.75 -5.29 -12.89
CA TYR A 75 13.20 -6.68 -12.92
C TYR A 75 13.59 -7.14 -14.33
N ALA A 76 12.84 -6.75 -15.36
CA ALA A 76 13.15 -7.08 -16.75
C ALA A 76 14.48 -6.46 -17.21
N ALA A 77 14.82 -5.27 -16.73
CA ALA A 77 16.04 -4.56 -17.10
C ALA A 77 17.29 -5.05 -16.34
N LEU A 78 17.16 -5.33 -15.04
CA LEU A 78 18.30 -5.54 -14.14
C LEU A 78 18.39 -6.98 -13.59
N GLY A 79 17.34 -7.79 -13.77
CA GLY A 79 17.25 -9.15 -13.23
C GLY A 79 17.09 -9.22 -11.71
N THR A 80 16.95 -8.09 -11.03
CA THR A 80 16.79 -8.00 -9.59
C THR A 80 15.85 -6.86 -9.20
N VAL A 81 15.27 -6.98 -8.01
CA VAL A 81 14.40 -5.98 -7.35
C VAL A 81 14.97 -5.54 -6.01
N ASN A 82 16.13 -6.07 -5.61
CA ASN A 82 16.76 -5.78 -4.32
C ASN A 82 17.48 -4.43 -4.36
N PHE A 83 17.20 -3.55 -3.40
CA PHE A 83 17.79 -2.21 -3.38
C PHE A 83 19.31 -2.23 -3.27
N ALA A 84 19.89 -3.20 -2.56
CA ALA A 84 21.34 -3.31 -2.42
C ALA A 84 22.06 -3.62 -3.75
N GLN A 85 21.34 -4.17 -4.73
CA GLN A 85 21.87 -4.45 -6.06
C GLN A 85 21.49 -3.37 -7.09
N LEU A 86 20.54 -2.49 -6.74
CA LEU A 86 20.06 -1.38 -7.56
C LEU A 86 20.80 -0.06 -7.24
N ALA A 87 21.38 0.07 -6.05
CA ALA A 87 22.16 1.22 -5.58
C ALA A 87 23.64 1.10 -5.99
#